data_AF-A0A2E7FAT0-F1
#
_entry.id   AF-A0A2E7FAT0-F1
#
_cell.length_a   1.000
_cell.length_b   1.000
_cell.length_c   1.000
_cell.angle_alpha   90.00
_cell.angle_beta   90.00
_cell.angle_gamma   90.00
#
_symmetry.space_group_name_H-M   'P 1'
#
loop_
_entity.id
_entity.type
_entity.pdbx_description
1 polymer ?
#
loop_
_entity_poly.entity_id
_entity_poly.type
_entity_poly.pdbx_seq_one_letter_code
_entity_poly.pdbx_strand_id
1 'polypeptide(L)'
;MAKPRCCKTLTTRKIPPSPLSCIEEALKSVAIMAKSGLLGPYPLTEEILQTHVEQSDDWSSASVFALGPVKNQRFHLQRVGHADGDLAEFLRPYIGQYPAFRFKFYRSTRSAYDKECELYHAFKPKDNVVHPEKPKNTKFTCPVPSCTFGT
;
A
#
# COMPACT_ATOMS: atom_id res chain seq x y z
N MET A 1 -64.07 -9.73 -18.64
CA MET A 1 -63.05 -10.77 -18.90
C MET A 1 -61.80 -10.51 -18.05
N ALA A 2 -61.18 -11.59 -17.60
CA ALA A 2 -60.02 -11.84 -16.72
C ALA A 2 -58.97 -10.74 -16.36
N LYS A 3 -58.48 -10.84 -15.10
CA LYS A 3 -57.22 -10.31 -14.48
C LYS A 3 -55.94 -10.90 -15.15
N PRO A 4 -54.72 -10.78 -14.57
CA PRO A 4 -53.81 -9.63 -14.40
C PRO A 4 -52.39 -9.96 -14.96
N ARG A 5 -51.39 -9.06 -14.88
CA ARG A 5 -50.03 -9.50 -14.52
C ARG A 5 -49.09 -8.38 -14.03
N CYS A 6 -48.44 -8.75 -12.95
CA CYS A 6 -47.39 -8.11 -12.17
C CYS A 6 -46.09 -7.97 -12.95
N CYS A 7 -45.34 -6.88 -12.75
CA CYS A 7 -43.88 -6.95 -12.76
C CYS A 7 -43.33 -6.02 -11.67
N LYS A 8 -43.01 -6.61 -10.51
CA LYS A 8 -42.23 -5.97 -9.46
C LYS A 8 -40.77 -6.00 -9.90
N THR A 9 -40.20 -4.85 -10.29
CA THR A 9 -38.76 -4.70 -10.41
C THR A 9 -38.17 -4.54 -9.01
N LEU A 10 -37.67 -5.65 -8.47
CA LEU A 10 -36.79 -5.66 -7.31
C LEU A 10 -35.42 -5.13 -7.75
N THR A 11 -35.23 -3.82 -7.72
CA THR A 11 -33.88 -3.24 -7.72
C THR A 11 -33.20 -3.61 -6.41
N THR A 12 -32.18 -4.45 -6.54
CA THR A 12 -31.25 -4.86 -5.49
C THR A 12 -30.61 -3.61 -4.88
N ARG A 13 -31.12 -3.18 -3.72
CA ARG A 13 -30.41 -2.22 -2.87
C ARG A 13 -29.13 -2.91 -2.41
N LYS A 14 -27.97 -2.50 -2.95
CA LYS A 14 -26.67 -2.82 -2.35
C LYS A 14 -26.72 -2.35 -0.90
N ILE A 15 -26.76 -3.30 0.01
CA ILE A 15 -26.69 -3.07 1.45
C ILE A 15 -25.31 -2.45 1.71
N PRO A 16 -25.21 -1.24 2.30
CA PRO A 16 -23.92 -0.67 2.67
C PRO A 16 -23.25 -1.62 3.68
N PRO A 17 -21.91 -1.81 3.61
CA PRO A 17 -21.22 -2.70 4.53
C PRO A 17 -21.53 -2.31 5.97
N SER A 18 -21.87 -3.31 6.79
CA SER A 18 -22.24 -3.08 8.19
C SER A 18 -21.04 -2.48 8.95
N PRO A 19 -21.27 -1.59 9.93
CA PRO A 19 -20.19 -0.92 10.64
C PRO A 19 -19.22 -1.89 11.33
N LEU A 20 -19.68 -3.11 11.69
CA LEU A 20 -18.86 -4.18 12.26
C LEU A 20 -17.84 -4.77 11.27
N SER A 21 -18.17 -4.85 9.97
CA SER A 21 -17.25 -5.36 8.94
C SER A 21 -16.05 -4.42 8.70
N CYS A 22 -16.28 -3.11 8.78
CA CYS A 22 -15.22 -2.11 8.63
C CYS A 22 -14.20 -2.14 9.77
N ILE A 23 -14.62 -2.49 11.00
CA ILE A 23 -13.72 -2.60 12.16
C ILE A 23 -12.82 -3.82 12.00
N GLU A 24 -13.36 -4.94 11.52
CA GLU A 24 -12.59 -6.16 11.30
C GLU A 24 -11.57 -5.99 10.16
N GLU A 25 -11.94 -5.33 9.05
CA GLU A 25 -11.00 -4.94 7.98
C GLU A 25 -9.89 -4.01 8.50
N ALA A 26 -10.24 -2.99 9.29
CA ALA A 26 -9.25 -2.06 9.85
C ALA A 26 -8.28 -2.75 10.83
N LEU A 27 -8.76 -3.68 11.65
CA LEU A 27 -7.90 -4.46 12.56
C LEU A 27 -6.98 -5.43 11.80
N LYS A 28 -7.48 -6.06 10.72
CA LYS A 28 -6.65 -6.87 9.82
C LYS A 28 -5.53 -6.02 9.21
N SER A 29 -5.86 -4.86 8.67
CA SER A 29 -4.88 -3.92 8.13
C SER A 29 -3.85 -3.47 9.19
N VAL A 30 -4.26 -3.15 10.43
CA VAL A 30 -3.32 -2.80 11.51
C VAL A 30 -2.36 -3.96 11.82
N ALA A 31 -2.86 -5.19 11.91
CA ALA A 31 -2.02 -6.36 12.13
C ALA A 31 -1.08 -6.64 10.95
N ILE A 32 -1.52 -6.39 9.72
CA ILE A 32 -0.68 -6.51 8.51
C ILE A 32 0.41 -5.44 8.52
N MET A 33 0.16 -4.20 8.96
CA MET A 33 1.20 -3.18 9.05
C MET A 33 2.24 -3.55 10.10
N ALA A 34 1.80 -4.03 11.26
CA ALA A 34 2.71 -4.50 12.31
C ALA A 34 3.56 -5.69 11.84
N LYS A 35 2.98 -6.58 11.02
CA LYS A 35 3.65 -7.76 10.44
C LYS A 35 4.32 -7.49 9.09
N SER A 36 4.24 -6.27 8.56
CA SER A 36 4.77 -5.95 7.22
C SER A 36 6.28 -6.09 7.15
N GLY A 37 6.96 -6.03 8.30
CA GLY A 37 8.42 -6.07 8.42
C GLY A 37 9.11 -4.79 7.94
N LEU A 38 8.34 -3.76 7.55
CA LEU A 38 8.87 -2.42 7.24
C LEU A 38 9.41 -1.78 8.52
N LEU A 39 10.58 -1.14 8.43
CA LEU A 39 11.21 -0.34 9.48
C LEU A 39 10.44 0.97 9.70
N GLY A 40 10.50 1.53 10.90
CA GLY A 40 9.80 2.76 11.29
C GLY A 40 8.55 2.52 12.17
N PRO A 41 7.64 3.50 12.30
CA PRO A 41 7.52 4.69 11.46
C PRO A 41 8.53 5.78 11.84
N TYR A 42 9.14 6.39 10.84
CA TYR A 42 10.08 7.50 10.99
C TYR A 42 9.43 8.80 10.48
N PRO A 43 9.75 9.96 11.08
CA PRO A 43 9.35 11.26 10.53
C PRO A 43 9.93 11.45 9.13
N LEU A 44 9.14 11.94 8.17
CA LEU A 44 9.64 12.20 6.82
C LEU A 44 10.33 13.57 6.77
N THR A 45 11.61 13.60 7.14
CA THR A 45 12.48 14.78 7.09
C THR A 45 13.82 14.42 6.44
N GLU A 46 14.51 15.41 5.86
CA GLU A 46 15.80 15.19 5.20
C GLU A 46 16.83 14.57 6.15
N GLU A 47 16.91 15.06 7.39
CA GLU A 47 17.82 14.56 8.43
C GLU A 47 17.61 13.07 8.72
N ILE A 48 16.35 12.64 8.77
CA ILE A 48 15.99 11.25 9.05
C ILE A 48 16.25 10.36 7.84
N LEU A 49 16.03 10.87 6.61
CA LEU A 49 16.40 10.14 5.39
C LEU A 49 17.91 9.92 5.32
N GLN A 50 18.70 10.96 5.56
CA GLN A 50 20.16 10.84 5.57
C GLN A 50 20.64 9.82 6.61
N THR A 51 20.09 9.87 7.82
CA THR A 51 20.50 8.99 8.92
C THR A 51 20.08 7.53 8.72
N HIS A 52 18.85 7.29 8.27
CA HIS A 52 18.28 5.93 8.24
C HIS A 52 18.29 5.27 6.86
N VAL A 53 18.41 6.05 5.78
CA VAL A 53 18.37 5.54 4.40
C VAL A 53 19.77 5.64 3.78
N GLU A 54 20.35 6.83 3.69
CA GLU A 54 21.63 7.06 3.01
C GLU A 54 22.82 6.46 3.78
N GLN A 55 22.85 6.61 5.10
CA GLN A 55 23.92 6.09 5.97
C GLN A 55 23.67 4.65 6.45
N SER A 56 22.74 3.93 5.83
CA SER A 56 22.43 2.56 6.24
C SER A 56 23.47 1.55 5.75
N ASP A 57 23.92 0.67 6.64
CA ASP A 57 24.82 -0.44 6.29
C ASP A 57 24.16 -1.47 5.37
N ASP A 58 22.84 -1.58 5.44
CA ASP A 58 21.99 -2.54 4.71
C ASP A 58 21.44 -1.97 3.39
N TRP A 59 22.16 -1.05 2.75
CA TRP A 59 21.72 -0.46 1.48
C TRP A 59 21.52 -1.54 0.40
N SER A 60 20.48 -1.37 -0.42
CA SER A 60 20.19 -2.32 -1.50
C SER A 60 19.63 -1.62 -2.73
N SER A 61 19.73 -2.29 -3.88
CA SER A 61 19.30 -1.76 -5.17
C SER A 61 17.78 -1.65 -5.31
N ALA A 62 17.01 -2.25 -4.40
CA ALA A 62 15.57 -2.16 -4.40
C ALA A 62 15.03 -1.96 -2.98
N SER A 63 13.95 -1.19 -2.86
CA SER A 63 13.33 -0.90 -1.58
C SER A 63 11.82 -0.72 -1.74
N VAL A 64 11.10 -0.88 -0.62
CA VAL A 64 9.68 -0.59 -0.53
C VAL A 64 9.47 0.43 0.56
N PHE A 65 8.60 1.40 0.30
CA PHE A 65 8.24 2.43 1.25
C PHE A 65 6.73 2.58 1.34
N ALA A 66 6.28 2.97 2.53
CA ALA A 66 4.90 3.32 2.83
C ALA A 66 4.87 4.69 3.49
N LEU A 67 3.97 5.55 3.04
CA LEU A 67 3.81 6.92 3.53
C LEU A 67 2.47 7.10 4.21
N GLY A 68 2.43 7.93 5.24
CA GLY A 68 1.18 8.33 5.88
C GLY A 68 1.34 8.82 7.32
N PRO A 69 0.24 9.28 7.94
CA PRO A 69 0.26 9.80 9.30
C PRO A 69 0.27 8.71 10.35
N VAL A 70 0.93 9.01 11.46
CA VAL A 70 0.77 8.26 12.71
C VAL A 70 -0.33 8.93 13.52
N LYS A 71 -1.45 8.24 13.74
CA LYS A 71 -2.56 8.71 14.58
C LYS A 71 -2.87 7.64 15.62
N ASN A 72 -3.12 8.03 16.87
CA ASN A 72 -3.42 7.10 17.96
C ASN A 72 -2.39 5.95 18.06
N GLN A 73 -1.10 6.27 17.93
CA GLN A 73 0.02 5.31 17.93
C GLN A 73 -0.02 4.27 16.79
N ARG A 74 -0.86 4.48 15.77
CA ARG A 74 -1.00 3.59 14.61
C ARG A 74 -0.56 4.32 13.34
N PHE A 75 0.21 3.63 12.52
CA PHE A 75 0.58 4.11 11.20
C PHE A 75 -0.56 3.88 10.21
N HIS A 76 -1.07 4.95 9.61
CA HIS A 76 -2.09 4.88 8.58
C HIS A 76 -1.44 4.97 7.21
N LEU A 77 -1.31 3.84 6.53
CA LEU A 77 -0.78 3.79 5.17
C LEU A 77 -1.73 4.52 4.22
N GLN A 78 -1.24 5.58 3.58
CA GLN A 78 -1.95 6.36 2.58
C GLN A 78 -1.41 6.14 1.17
N ARG A 79 -0.11 5.87 1.07
CA ARG A 79 0.60 5.57 -0.17
C ARG A 79 1.62 4.47 0.07
N VAL A 80 1.84 3.64 -0.95
CA VAL A 80 2.89 2.64 -0.97
C VAL A 80 3.59 2.73 -2.33
N GLY A 81 4.89 2.47 -2.34
CA GLY A 81 5.70 2.47 -3.54
C GLY A 81 6.89 1.53 -3.38
N HIS A 82 7.46 1.10 -4.50
CA HIS A 82 8.83 0.61 -4.52
C HIS A 82 9.75 1.63 -5.18
N ALA A 83 11.03 1.56 -4.85
CA ALA A 83 12.09 2.35 -5.46
C ALA A 83 13.22 1.41 -5.86
N ASP A 84 13.63 1.48 -7.12
CA ASP A 84 14.85 0.87 -7.63
C ASP A 84 15.95 1.93 -7.61
N GLY A 85 17.01 1.70 -6.86
CA GLY A 85 18.10 2.64 -6.63
C GLY A 85 17.99 3.39 -5.30
N ASP A 86 18.31 4.69 -5.32
CA ASP A 86 18.40 5.51 -4.12
C ASP A 86 17.02 5.90 -3.59
N LEU A 87 16.60 5.20 -2.53
CA LEU A 87 15.32 5.47 -1.85
C LEU A 87 15.20 6.91 -1.34
N ALA A 88 16.29 7.57 -0.93
CA ALA A 88 16.22 8.94 -0.42
C ALA A 88 15.78 9.91 -1.52
N GLU A 89 16.31 9.76 -2.74
CA GLU A 89 15.87 10.55 -3.90
C GLU A 89 14.38 10.37 -4.21
N PHE A 90 13.85 9.15 -4.07
CA PHE A 90 12.42 8.88 -4.25
C PHE A 90 11.56 9.47 -3.12
N LEU A 91 12.08 9.59 -1.91
CA LEU A 91 11.35 10.09 -0.74
C LEU A 91 11.36 11.62 -0.62
N ARG A 92 12.39 12.30 -1.12
CA ARG A 92 12.55 13.77 -1.09
C ARG A 92 11.32 14.55 -1.58
N PRO A 93 10.68 14.22 -2.72
CA PRO A 93 9.50 14.95 -3.20
C PRO A 93 8.30 14.88 -2.25
N TYR A 94 8.25 13.88 -1.37
CA TYR A 94 7.15 13.66 -0.43
C TYR A 94 7.33 14.39 0.90
N ILE A 95 8.51 14.97 1.16
CA ILE A 95 8.78 15.78 2.35
C ILE A 95 7.78 16.95 2.39
N GLY A 96 7.14 17.15 3.53
CA GLY A 96 6.09 18.16 3.71
C GLY A 96 4.70 17.76 3.21
N GLN A 97 4.57 16.70 2.39
CA GLN A 97 3.28 16.13 1.99
C GLN A 97 2.80 15.06 2.96
N TYR A 98 3.75 14.22 3.42
CA TYR A 98 3.47 13.16 4.38
C TYR A 98 4.31 13.37 5.65
N PRO A 99 3.74 13.14 6.84
CA PRO A 99 4.46 13.39 8.10
C PRO A 99 5.40 12.24 8.50
N ALA A 100 5.13 11.02 8.04
CA ALA A 100 5.92 9.85 8.41
C ALA A 100 5.97 8.82 7.29
N PHE A 101 6.99 7.98 7.34
CA PHE A 101 7.21 6.87 6.42
C PHE A 101 7.69 5.61 7.14
N ARG A 102 7.51 4.49 6.47
CA ARG A 102 8.11 3.19 6.81
C ARG A 102 8.79 2.65 5.56
N PHE A 103 9.90 1.93 5.70
CA PHE A 103 10.61 1.41 4.54
C PHE A 103 11.33 0.09 4.83
N LYS A 104 11.74 -0.61 3.78
CA LYS A 104 12.61 -1.79 3.90
C LYS A 104 13.40 -1.99 2.61
N PHE A 105 14.67 -2.32 2.76
CA PHE A 105 15.53 -2.73 1.65
C PHE A 105 15.33 -4.20 1.28
N TYR A 106 15.43 -4.48 -0.01
CA TYR A 106 15.28 -5.81 -0.60
C TYR A 106 16.43 -6.07 -1.56
N ARG A 107 16.95 -7.30 -1.55
CA ARG A 107 18.05 -7.71 -2.45
C ARG A 107 17.64 -7.88 -3.91
N SER A 108 16.35 -7.74 -4.23
CA SER A 108 15.87 -7.81 -5.61
C SER A 108 14.66 -6.91 -5.81
N THR A 109 14.60 -6.26 -6.98
CA THR A 109 13.43 -5.52 -7.45
C THR A 109 12.18 -6.38 -7.46
N ARG A 110 12.30 -7.68 -7.76
CA ARG A 110 11.16 -8.61 -7.73
C ARG A 110 10.54 -8.67 -6.34
N SER A 111 11.35 -8.86 -5.30
CA SER A 111 10.87 -8.92 -3.92
C SER A 111 10.27 -7.59 -3.45
N ALA A 112 10.84 -6.47 -3.89
CA ALA A 112 10.28 -5.15 -3.60
C ALA A 112 8.91 -4.96 -4.26
N TYR A 113 8.80 -5.23 -5.56
CA TYR A 113 7.54 -5.15 -6.31
C TYR A 113 6.46 -6.08 -5.74
N ASP A 114 6.82 -7.33 -5.42
CA ASP A 114 5.89 -8.28 -4.84
C ASP A 114 5.35 -7.75 -3.49
N LYS A 115 6.23 -7.19 -2.65
CA LYS A 115 5.82 -6.63 -1.36
C LYS A 115 4.97 -5.36 -1.51
N GLU A 116 5.30 -4.48 -2.45
CA GLU A 116 4.46 -3.33 -2.78
C GLU A 116 3.04 -3.79 -3.17
N CYS A 117 2.92 -4.79 -4.06
CA CYS A 117 1.64 -5.35 -4.47
C CYS A 117 0.86 -5.92 -3.28
N GLU A 118 1.51 -6.70 -2.41
CA GLU A 118 0.89 -7.23 -1.19
C GLU A 118 0.31 -6.12 -0.32
N LEU A 119 1.08 -5.06 -0.06
CA LEU A 119 0.66 -3.93 0.75
C LEU A 119 -0.46 -3.13 0.07
N TYR A 120 -0.32 -2.89 -1.23
CA TYR A 120 -1.35 -2.23 -2.03
C TYR A 120 -2.71 -2.94 -1.90
N HIS A 121 -2.73 -4.26 -2.09
CA HIS A 121 -3.95 -5.04 -2.01
C HIS A 121 -4.48 -5.21 -0.59
N ALA A 122 -3.61 -5.25 0.42
CA ALA A 122 -4.00 -5.36 1.82
C ALA A 122 -4.60 -4.06 2.39
N PHE A 123 -4.11 -2.89 1.95
CA PHE A 123 -4.49 -1.60 2.51
C PHE A 123 -5.39 -0.76 1.61
N LYS A 124 -5.38 -1.00 0.30
CA LYS A 124 -6.04 -0.18 -0.72
C LYS A 124 -5.79 1.31 -0.47
N PRO A 125 -4.52 1.76 -0.56
CA PRO A 125 -4.11 3.10 -0.18
C PRO A 125 -4.93 4.17 -0.91
N LYS A 126 -5.42 5.17 -0.18
CA LYS A 126 -6.26 6.23 -0.76
C LYS A 126 -5.55 7.03 -1.85
N ASP A 127 -4.24 7.28 -1.67
CA ASP A 127 -3.44 8.10 -2.58
C ASP A 127 -2.70 7.26 -3.64
N ASN A 128 -2.88 5.94 -3.62
CA ASN A 128 -2.42 5.01 -4.65
C ASN A 128 -3.64 4.39 -5.32
N VAL A 129 -4.31 5.15 -6.19
CA VAL A 129 -5.54 4.68 -6.86
C VAL A 129 -5.23 3.64 -7.93
N VAL A 130 -4.07 3.76 -8.57
CA VAL A 130 -3.62 2.86 -9.65
C VAL A 130 -2.82 1.70 -9.04
N HIS A 131 -3.00 0.50 -9.59
CA HIS A 131 -2.20 -0.66 -9.22
C HIS A 131 -0.71 -0.38 -9.48
N PRO A 132 0.21 -0.89 -8.65
CA PRO A 132 1.65 -0.80 -8.88
C PRO A 132 2.05 -1.15 -10.33
N GLU A 133 2.80 -0.28 -10.97
CA GLU A 133 3.32 -0.57 -12.31
C GLU A 133 4.50 -1.52 -12.20
N LYS A 134 4.54 -2.53 -13.08
CA LYS A 134 5.70 -3.41 -13.15
C LYS A 134 6.95 -2.63 -13.58
N PRO A 135 8.13 -2.97 -13.04
CA PRO A 135 9.38 -2.35 -13.50
C PRO A 135 9.60 -2.56 -15.00
N LYS A 136 10.18 -1.55 -15.67
CA LYS A 136 10.42 -1.57 -17.12
C LYS A 136 11.26 -2.77 -17.54
N ASN A 137 10.97 -3.33 -18.71
CA ASN A 137 11.67 -4.49 -19.28
C ASN A 137 11.62 -5.77 -18.43
N THR A 138 10.71 -5.85 -17.45
CA THR A 138 10.50 -7.08 -16.68
C THR A 138 9.25 -7.83 -17.12
N LYS A 139 9.25 -9.14 -16.91
CA LYS A 139 8.07 -10.01 -17.05
C LYS A 139 7.40 -10.24 -15.70
N PHE A 140 7.46 -9.23 -14.81
CA PHE A 140 6.88 -9.38 -13.48
C PHE A 140 5.36 -9.37 -13.55
N THR A 141 4.78 -10.22 -12.72
CA THR A 141 3.35 -10.43 -12.56
C THR A 141 3.00 -10.16 -11.11
N CYS A 142 1.81 -9.61 -10.85
CA CYS A 142 1.37 -9.39 -9.48
C CYS A 142 1.31 -10.74 -8.73
N PRO A 143 1.87 -10.86 -7.51
CA PRO A 143 1.83 -12.10 -6.74
C PRO A 143 0.43 -12.40 -6.15
N VAL A 144 -0.49 -11.43 -6.19
CA VAL A 144 -1.84 -11.59 -5.63
C VAL A 144 -2.72 -12.34 -6.63
N PRO A 145 -3.23 -13.54 -6.29
CA PRO A 145 -3.92 -14.42 -7.24
C PRO A 145 -5.26 -13.87 -7.75
N SER A 146 -5.88 -12.93 -7.01
CA SER A 146 -7.11 -12.24 -7.41
C SER A 146 -6.87 -10.99 -8.27
N CYS A 147 -5.60 -10.61 -8.52
CA CYS A 147 -5.27 -9.45 -9.32
C CYS A 147 -5.18 -9.81 -10.80
N THR A 148 -5.89 -9.07 -11.65
CA THR A 148 -5.90 -9.23 -13.11
C THR A 148 -4.87 -8.35 -13.82
N PHE A 149 -4.09 -7.55 -13.09
CA PHE A 149 -3.04 -6.72 -13.67
C PHE A 149 -1.77 -7.55 -13.89
N GLY A 150 -1.46 -7.82 -15.17
CA GLY A 150 -0.22 -8.49 -15.59
C GLY A 150 -0.36 -9.96 -15.99
N THR A 151 -1.56 -10.44 -16.34
CA THR A 151 -1.74 -11.69 -17.12
C THR A 151 -1.28 -11.54 -18.55
#